data_AF-A0A5N3QTA7-F1
#
_entry.id   AF-A0A5N3QTA7-F1
#
_cell.length_a   1.000
_cell.length_b   1.000
_cell.length_c   1.000
_cell.angle_alpha   90.00
_cell.angle_beta   90.00
_cell.angle_gamma   90.00
#
_symmetry.space_group_name_H-M   'P 1'
#
loop_
_entity.id
_entity.type
_entity.pdbx_description
1 polymer ?
#
loop_
_entity_poly.entity_id
_entity_poly.type
_entity_poly.pdbx_seq_one_letter_code
_entity_poly.pdbx_strand_id
1 'polypeptide(L)'
;MVIKTVVGSLYYAYKYKKQIAQATVIPILLSMILEWLLANITSGFLAVILLLPHFVLPAIVAINVHRVVISGENSVPKWGRFKIGKIELRFIGYSMLMITAFLPVALLSALDVSPVVTLSLILLVILPLICRLSIIFPAIAVGKDVSLQYAWEVSKSNTLYICGVMLLMFLLSMLVIMPIAFLSSSQLLLGVIGQIVGIFIIVSLSLTYSHIVKVKQN
;
A
#
# COMPACT_ATOMS: atom_id res chain seq x y z
N MET A 1 1.64 17.84 -12.91
CA MET A 1 2.04 17.56 -11.50
C MET A 1 2.13 16.06 -11.23
N VAL A 2 1.06 15.29 -11.51
CA VAL A 2 1.02 13.81 -11.39
C VAL A 2 2.25 13.10 -11.96
N ILE A 3 2.57 13.34 -13.24
CA ILE A 3 3.72 12.71 -13.91
C ILE A 3 5.04 13.03 -13.20
N LYS A 4 5.23 14.29 -12.76
CA LYS A 4 6.44 14.69 -12.03
C LYS A 4 6.58 13.90 -10.72
N THR A 5 5.48 13.63 -10.03
CA THR A 5 5.47 12.84 -8.78
C THR A 5 5.75 11.36 -9.03
N VAL A 6 5.19 10.79 -10.10
CA VAL A 6 5.45 9.39 -10.50
C VAL A 6 6.90 9.20 -10.96
N VAL A 7 7.43 10.09 -11.80
CA VAL A 7 8.85 10.04 -12.18
C VAL A 7 9.74 10.27 -10.95
N GLY A 8 9.34 11.19 -10.08
CA GLY A 8 10.02 11.46 -8.81
C GLY A 8 10.05 10.26 -7.87
N SER A 9 8.98 9.46 -7.82
CA SER A 9 8.94 8.25 -6.98
C SER A 9 9.81 7.14 -7.54
N LEU A 10 9.83 6.94 -8.85
CA LEU A 10 10.76 6.00 -9.51
C LEU A 10 12.22 6.41 -9.25
N TYR A 11 12.54 7.69 -9.42
CA TYR A 11 13.87 8.22 -9.15
C TYR A 11 14.24 8.06 -7.67
N TYR A 12 13.33 8.38 -6.74
CA TYR A 12 13.56 8.23 -5.31
C TYR A 12 13.83 6.78 -4.94
N ALA A 13 12.98 5.86 -5.40
CA ALA A 13 13.13 4.43 -5.16
C ALA A 13 14.47 3.89 -5.71
N TYR A 14 14.90 4.36 -6.88
CA TYR A 14 16.21 4.01 -7.44
C TYR A 14 17.37 4.57 -6.60
N LYS A 15 17.29 5.85 -6.21
CA LYS A 15 18.33 6.54 -5.42
C LYS A 15 18.54 5.89 -4.05
N TYR A 16 17.45 5.53 -3.36
CA TYR A 16 17.48 4.94 -2.01
C TYR A 16 17.22 3.42 -2.00
N LYS A 17 17.46 2.74 -3.13
CA LYS A 17 17.18 1.30 -3.29
C LYS A 17 17.83 0.44 -2.22
N LYS A 18 19.04 0.79 -1.79
CA LYS A 18 19.80 0.04 -0.78
C LYS A 18 19.11 0.10 0.58
N GLN A 19 18.70 1.29 1.00
CA GLN A 19 18.07 1.53 2.30
C GLN A 19 16.65 0.96 2.34
N ILE A 20 15.90 1.13 1.26
CA ILE A 20 14.58 0.51 1.10
C ILE A 20 14.71 -1.01 1.16
N ALA A 21 15.61 -1.62 0.37
CA ALA A 21 15.81 -3.07 0.37
C ALA A 21 16.25 -3.58 1.75
N GLN A 22 17.19 -2.90 2.41
CA GLN A 22 17.62 -3.25 3.77
C GLN A 22 16.44 -3.24 4.77
N ALA A 23 15.58 -2.23 4.70
CA ALA A 23 14.43 -2.10 5.59
C ALA A 23 13.27 -3.07 5.28
N THR A 24 13.22 -3.66 4.09
CA THR A 24 12.09 -4.49 3.64
C THR A 24 12.44 -5.94 3.31
N VAL A 25 13.72 -6.29 3.13
CA VAL A 25 14.13 -7.64 2.70
C VAL A 25 13.70 -8.72 3.70
N ILE A 26 13.89 -8.50 5.01
CA ILE A 26 13.48 -9.51 6.00
C ILE A 26 11.96 -9.65 6.04
N PRO A 27 11.15 -8.58 6.17
CA PRO A 27 9.70 -8.72 6.10
C PRO A 27 9.21 -9.40 4.81
N ILE A 28 9.81 -9.09 3.66
CA ILE A 28 9.43 -9.67 2.37
C ILE A 28 9.76 -11.17 2.32
N LEU A 29 10.96 -11.57 2.75
CA LEU A 29 11.34 -12.98 2.81
C LEU A 29 10.44 -13.77 3.76
N LEU A 30 10.08 -13.20 4.91
CA LEU A 30 9.13 -13.81 5.83
C LEU A 30 7.74 -13.94 5.19
N SER A 31 7.27 -12.93 4.45
CA SER A 31 6.00 -13.01 3.72
C SER A 31 6.01 -14.12 2.69
N MET A 32 7.12 -14.32 1.97
CA MET A 32 7.27 -15.39 0.98
C MET A 32 7.25 -16.78 1.62
N ILE A 33 7.97 -16.97 2.73
CA ILE A 33 7.94 -18.22 3.50
C ILE A 33 6.52 -18.48 3.98
N LEU A 34 5.83 -17.46 4.47
CA LEU A 34 4.48 -17.58 4.98
C LEU A 34 3.46 -17.93 3.88
N GLU A 35 3.58 -17.32 2.71
CA GLU A 35 2.76 -17.65 1.53
C GLU A 35 2.97 -19.10 1.09
N TRP A 36 4.23 -19.54 1.05
CA TRP A 36 4.57 -20.94 0.77
C TRP A 36 3.99 -21.90 1.82
N LEU A 37 4.08 -21.56 3.11
CA LEU A 37 3.49 -22.37 4.18
C LEU A 37 1.97 -22.46 4.06
N LEU A 38 1.30 -21.33 3.83
CA LEU A 38 -0.15 -21.27 3.64
C LEU A 38 -0.61 -22.11 2.44
N ALA A 39 0.16 -22.15 1.35
CA ALA A 39 -0.17 -22.95 0.17
C ALA A 39 -0.09 -24.47 0.41
N ASN A 40 0.71 -24.92 1.39
CA ASN A 40 0.93 -26.33 1.67
C ASN A 40 0.19 -26.84 2.91
N ILE A 41 -0.58 -25.98 3.61
CA ILE A 41 -1.24 -26.34 4.85
C ILE A 41 -2.62 -26.94 4.61
N THR A 42 -2.90 -28.07 5.27
CA THR A 42 -4.21 -28.74 5.20
C THR A 42 -5.09 -28.44 6.41
N SER A 43 -4.48 -28.08 7.55
CA SER A 43 -5.20 -27.76 8.78
C SER A 43 -5.76 -26.33 8.76
N GLY A 44 -7.09 -26.22 8.82
CA GLY A 44 -7.77 -24.92 8.87
C GLY A 44 -7.38 -24.07 10.09
N PHE A 45 -7.16 -24.69 11.26
CA PHE A 45 -6.72 -23.97 12.46
C PHE A 45 -5.35 -23.32 12.27
N LEU A 46 -4.38 -24.05 11.71
CA LEU A 46 -3.06 -23.50 11.43
C LEU A 46 -3.12 -22.42 10.34
N ALA A 47 -3.99 -22.58 9.32
CA ALA A 47 -4.20 -21.55 8.31
C ALA A 47 -4.67 -20.22 8.93
N VAL A 48 -5.61 -20.26 9.89
CA VAL A 48 -6.07 -19.08 10.63
C VAL A 48 -4.94 -18.42 11.42
N ILE A 49 -4.07 -19.21 12.07
CA ILE A 49 -2.91 -18.67 12.78
C ILE A 49 -1.94 -17.97 11.82
N LEU A 50 -1.68 -18.58 10.66
CA LEU A 50 -0.75 -18.04 9.65
C LEU A 50 -1.31 -16.83 8.89
N LEU A 51 -2.63 -16.65 8.84
CA LEU A 51 -3.26 -15.46 8.27
C LEU A 51 -2.89 -14.18 9.03
N LEU A 52 -2.74 -14.22 10.35
CA LEU A 52 -2.37 -13.05 11.16
C LEU A 52 -1.04 -12.40 10.70
N PRO A 53 0.10 -13.10 10.69
CA PRO A 53 1.35 -12.53 10.20
C PRO A 53 1.29 -12.15 8.71
N HIS A 54 0.41 -12.77 7.92
CA HIS A 54 0.25 -12.47 6.49
C HIS A 54 -0.28 -11.06 6.27
N PHE A 55 -1.13 -10.56 7.18
CA PHE A 55 -1.58 -9.17 7.16
C PHE A 55 -0.59 -8.20 7.80
N VAL A 56 0.16 -8.64 8.82
CA VAL A 56 1.08 -7.77 9.57
C VAL A 56 2.35 -7.43 8.78
N LEU A 57 2.94 -8.41 8.08
CA LEU A 57 4.21 -8.20 7.38
C LEU A 57 4.15 -7.15 6.26
N PRO A 58 3.12 -7.12 5.39
CA PRO A 58 2.94 -6.04 4.42
C PRO A 58 2.77 -4.66 5.07
N ALA A 59 2.10 -4.58 6.21
CA ALA A 59 1.98 -3.33 6.96
C ALA A 59 3.35 -2.86 7.49
N ILE A 60 4.18 -3.77 7.99
CA ILE A 60 5.57 -3.46 8.40
C ILE A 60 6.39 -2.95 7.22
N VAL A 61 6.30 -3.59 6.05
CA VAL A 61 6.94 -3.12 4.81
C VAL A 61 6.50 -1.70 4.49
N ALA A 62 5.18 -1.45 4.46
CA ALA A 62 4.64 -0.14 4.14
C ALA A 62 5.09 0.95 5.13
N ILE A 63 5.06 0.67 6.43
CA ILE A 63 5.53 1.60 7.47
C ILE A 63 7.02 1.91 7.26
N ASN A 64 7.86 0.90 7.06
CA ASN A 64 9.31 1.10 6.87
C ASN A 64 9.58 1.96 5.63
N VAL A 65 8.93 1.69 4.50
CA VAL A 65 9.08 2.47 3.27
C VAL A 65 8.59 3.91 3.46
N HIS A 66 7.40 4.11 4.04
CA HIS A 66 6.88 5.45 4.33
C HIS A 66 7.86 6.27 5.20
N ARG A 67 8.44 5.67 6.25
CA ARG A 67 9.40 6.34 7.12
C ARG A 67 10.69 6.70 6.38
N VAL A 68 11.25 5.76 5.61
CA VAL A 68 12.45 6.03 4.79
C VAL A 68 12.19 7.21 3.85
N VAL A 69 11.04 7.24 3.17
CA VAL A 69 10.71 8.28 2.19
C VAL A 69 10.50 9.65 2.84
N ILE A 70 9.77 9.71 3.96
CA ILE A 70 9.33 10.97 4.57
C ILE A 70 10.33 11.50 5.60
N SER A 71 10.87 10.61 6.44
CA SER A 71 11.79 10.94 7.53
C SER A 71 13.26 10.74 7.16
N GLY A 72 13.55 10.20 5.98
CA GLY A 72 14.91 9.99 5.47
C GLY A 72 15.49 8.62 5.78
N GLU A 73 16.67 8.37 5.21
CA GLU A 73 17.31 7.05 5.17
C GLU A 73 17.65 6.43 6.53
N ASN A 74 17.99 7.26 7.52
CA ASN A 74 18.40 6.79 8.86
C ASN A 74 17.20 6.65 9.83
N SER A 75 15.97 6.83 9.34
CA SER A 75 14.77 6.80 10.18
C SER A 75 14.34 5.39 10.61
N VAL A 76 14.83 4.35 9.93
CA VAL A 76 14.52 2.94 10.17
C VAL A 76 15.83 2.16 10.41
N PRO A 77 15.87 1.20 11.35
CA PRO A 77 17.02 0.31 11.49
C PRO A 77 17.34 -0.43 10.20
N LYS A 78 18.60 -0.85 10.02
CA LYS A 78 19.10 -1.56 8.82
C LYS A 78 18.29 -2.80 8.43
N TRP A 79 17.57 -3.40 9.36
CA TRP A 79 16.79 -4.62 9.13
C TRP A 79 15.29 -4.41 9.28
N GLY A 80 14.84 -3.16 9.17
CA GLY A 80 13.44 -2.80 9.36
C GLY A 80 13.06 -2.71 10.84
N ARG A 81 11.85 -2.20 11.08
CA ARG A 81 11.26 -2.13 12.42
C ARG A 81 10.21 -3.24 12.57
N PHE A 82 10.44 -4.15 13.52
CA PHE A 82 9.52 -5.27 13.84
C PHE A 82 8.75 -5.10 15.15
N LYS A 83 8.78 -3.89 15.74
CA LYS A 83 8.11 -3.65 17.02
C LYS A 83 6.62 -3.44 16.80
N ILE A 84 5.78 -4.31 17.35
CA ILE A 84 4.33 -4.07 17.41
C ILE A 84 4.08 -3.00 18.47
N GLY A 85 3.61 -1.83 18.04
CA GLY A 85 3.25 -0.72 18.90
C GLY A 85 2.02 0.01 18.39
N LYS A 86 1.79 1.21 18.92
CA LYS A 86 0.62 2.04 18.57
C LYS A 86 0.56 2.40 17.09
N ILE A 87 1.73 2.60 16.45
CA ILE A 87 1.82 2.94 15.02
C ILE A 87 1.33 1.77 14.18
N GLU A 88 1.86 0.58 14.45
CA GLU A 88 1.58 -0.65 13.71
C GLU A 88 0.10 -1.06 13.87
N LEU A 89 -0.42 -1.03 15.10
CA LEU A 89 -1.84 -1.34 15.37
C LEU A 89 -2.78 -0.36 14.68
N ARG A 90 -2.48 0.95 14.70
CA ARG A 90 -3.30 1.93 13.98
C ARG A 90 -3.21 1.74 12.47
N PHE A 91 -2.02 1.48 11.94
CA PHE A 91 -1.84 1.23 10.51
C PHE A 91 -2.70 0.04 10.07
N ILE A 92 -2.61 -1.09 10.77
CA ILE A 92 -3.40 -2.30 10.49
C ILE A 92 -4.90 -2.01 10.63
N GLY A 93 -5.32 -1.30 11.68
CA GLY A 93 -6.73 -0.94 11.88
C GLY A 93 -7.29 -0.12 10.72
N TYR A 94 -6.55 0.87 10.23
CA TYR A 94 -6.95 1.64 9.05
C TYR A 94 -6.86 0.83 7.75
N SER A 95 -5.91 -0.10 7.62
CA SER A 95 -5.89 -1.04 6.49
C SER A 95 -7.13 -1.93 6.46
N MET A 96 -7.57 -2.44 7.61
CA MET A 96 -8.81 -3.23 7.72
C MET A 96 -10.04 -2.39 7.36
N LEU A 97 -10.12 -1.15 7.85
CA LEU A 97 -11.19 -0.21 7.48
C LEU A 97 -11.22 0.02 5.96
N MET A 98 -10.07 0.17 5.33
CA MET A 98 -9.98 0.33 3.87
C MET A 98 -10.41 -0.92 3.10
N ILE A 99 -10.12 -2.12 3.62
CA ILE A 99 -10.62 -3.38 3.05
C ILE A 99 -12.15 -3.44 3.17
N THR A 100 -12.71 -3.07 4.31
CA THR A 100 -14.18 -3.08 4.49
C THR A 100 -14.91 -2.11 3.55
N ALA A 101 -14.24 -1.07 3.04
CA ALA A 101 -14.82 -0.18 2.03
C ALA A 101 -15.14 -0.90 0.71
N PHE A 102 -14.53 -2.06 0.43
CA PHE A 102 -14.85 -2.90 -0.73
C PHE A 102 -16.00 -3.90 -0.48
N LEU A 103 -16.51 -4.02 0.76
CA LEU A 103 -17.61 -4.95 1.06
C LEU A 103 -18.86 -4.72 0.21
N PRO A 104 -19.30 -3.47 -0.08
CA PRO A 104 -20.43 -3.23 -0.97
C PRO A 104 -20.20 -3.77 -2.39
N VAL A 105 -18.96 -3.72 -2.89
CA VAL A 105 -18.60 -4.25 -4.22
C VAL A 105 -18.79 -5.77 -4.24
N ALA A 106 -18.27 -6.47 -3.21
CA ALA A 106 -18.43 -7.91 -3.09
C ALA A 106 -19.91 -8.32 -2.97
N LEU A 107 -20.71 -7.56 -2.22
CA LEU A 107 -22.14 -7.82 -2.08
C LEU A 107 -22.89 -7.64 -3.42
N LEU A 108 -22.62 -6.57 -4.16
CA LEU A 108 -23.24 -6.35 -5.48
C LEU A 108 -22.85 -7.45 -6.47
N SER A 109 -21.59 -7.90 -6.45
CA SER A 109 -21.15 -9.05 -7.28
C SER A 109 -21.85 -10.34 -6.89
N ALA A 110 -22.08 -10.60 -5.60
CA ALA A 110 -22.79 -11.80 -5.13
C ALA A 110 -24.29 -11.78 -5.46
N LEU A 111 -24.86 -10.61 -5.71
CA LEU A 111 -26.25 -10.42 -6.14
C LEU A 111 -26.41 -10.34 -7.66
N ASP A 112 -25.37 -10.68 -8.44
CA ASP A 112 -25.36 -10.62 -9.91
C ASP A 112 -25.76 -9.25 -10.49
N VAL A 113 -25.45 -8.17 -9.76
CA VAL A 113 -25.73 -6.80 -10.24
C VAL A 113 -24.86 -6.50 -11.45
N SER A 114 -25.45 -5.82 -12.44
CA SER A 114 -24.80 -5.45 -13.69
C SER A 114 -23.38 -4.90 -13.48
N PRO A 115 -22.35 -5.41 -14.19
CA PRO A 115 -20.97 -4.96 -14.08
C PRO A 115 -20.80 -3.45 -14.25
N VAL A 116 -21.67 -2.80 -15.04
CA VAL A 116 -21.65 -1.35 -15.25
C VAL A 116 -21.96 -0.59 -13.95
N VAL A 117 -22.93 -1.08 -13.16
CA VAL A 117 -23.30 -0.47 -11.87
C VAL A 117 -22.17 -0.66 -10.85
N THR A 118 -21.62 -1.86 -10.76
CA THR A 118 -20.48 -2.19 -9.89
C THR A 118 -19.25 -1.34 -10.24
N LEU A 119 -18.93 -1.21 -11.53
CA LEU A 119 -17.83 -0.36 -12.01
C LEU A 119 -18.08 1.12 -11.70
N SER A 120 -19.31 1.59 -11.86
CA SER A 120 -19.68 2.98 -11.53
C SER A 120 -19.50 3.27 -10.04
N LEU A 121 -19.90 2.33 -9.16
CA LEU A 121 -19.67 2.45 -7.72
C LEU A 121 -18.17 2.52 -7.39
N ILE A 122 -17.36 1.67 -8.01
CA ILE A 122 -15.90 1.66 -7.81
C ILE A 122 -15.30 3.01 -8.23
N LEU A 123 -15.59 3.49 -9.43
CA LEU A 123 -14.96 4.69 -9.99
C LEU A 123 -15.43 5.99 -9.34
N LEU A 124 -16.72 6.09 -9.01
CA LEU A 124 -17.32 7.34 -8.52
C LEU A 124 -17.28 7.47 -7.00
N VAL A 125 -17.28 6.36 -6.27
CA VAL A 125 -17.38 6.36 -4.80
C VAL A 125 -16.13 5.79 -4.15
N ILE A 126 -15.82 4.51 -4.44
CA ILE A 126 -14.78 3.78 -3.70
C ILE A 126 -13.40 4.32 -4.00
N LEU A 127 -13.07 4.53 -5.28
CA LEU A 127 -11.74 5.01 -5.68
C LEU A 127 -11.44 6.40 -5.08
N PRO A 128 -12.28 7.44 -5.23
CA PRO A 128 -12.05 8.74 -4.59
C PRO A 128 -11.92 8.65 -3.06
N LEU A 129 -12.76 7.83 -2.42
CA LEU A 129 -12.70 7.60 -0.98
C LEU A 129 -11.34 7.02 -0.57
N ILE A 130 -10.90 5.97 -1.25
CA ILE A 130 -9.64 5.28 -0.98
C ILE A 130 -8.44 6.19 -1.22
N CYS A 131 -8.42 6.92 -2.34
CA CYS A 131 -7.35 7.88 -2.61
C CYS A 131 -7.19 8.87 -1.46
N ARG A 132 -8.29 9.45 -0.99
CA ARG A 132 -8.27 10.47 0.06
C ARG A 132 -7.84 9.91 1.40
N LEU A 133 -8.37 8.74 1.76
CA LEU A 133 -8.03 8.08 3.02
C LEU A 133 -6.60 7.52 3.01
N SER A 134 -6.03 7.17 1.86
CA SER A 134 -4.67 6.63 1.76
C SER A 134 -3.59 7.57 2.31
N ILE A 135 -3.83 8.88 2.35
CA ILE A 135 -2.96 9.90 2.97
C ILE A 135 -2.74 9.66 4.47
N ILE A 136 -3.62 8.88 5.12
CA ILE A 136 -3.48 8.55 6.54
C ILE A 136 -2.26 7.66 6.81
N PHE A 137 -1.95 6.74 5.90
CA PHE A 137 -0.85 5.77 6.05
C PHE A 137 0.53 6.40 6.20
N PRO A 138 0.96 7.33 5.30
CA PRO A 138 2.23 8.02 5.47
C PRO A 138 2.28 8.84 6.77
N ALA A 139 1.16 9.45 7.19
CA ALA A 139 1.11 10.21 8.43
C ALA A 139 1.25 9.33 9.67
N ILE A 140 0.56 8.18 9.70
CA ILE A 140 0.67 7.18 10.77
C ILE A 140 2.10 6.65 10.85
N ALA A 141 2.71 6.32 9.72
CA ALA A 141 4.05 5.75 9.67
C ALA A 141 5.11 6.66 10.30
N VAL A 142 4.98 7.98 10.16
CA VAL A 142 5.86 8.96 10.82
C VAL A 142 5.46 9.29 12.27
N GLY A 143 4.47 8.58 12.82
CA GLY A 143 4.07 8.68 14.22
C GLY A 143 3.09 9.81 14.53
N LYS A 144 2.40 10.38 13.53
CA LYS A 144 1.35 11.36 13.79
C LYS A 144 0.06 10.67 14.24
N ASP A 145 -0.57 11.25 15.24
CA ASP A 145 -1.92 10.89 15.68
C ASP A 145 -2.92 11.54 14.74
N VAL A 146 -3.45 10.76 13.80
CA VAL A 146 -4.33 11.24 12.72
C VAL A 146 -5.67 10.52 12.73
N SER A 147 -6.72 11.27 12.42
CA SER A 147 -8.09 10.78 12.27
C SER A 147 -8.52 10.74 10.80
N LEU A 148 -9.69 10.15 10.51
CA LEU A 148 -10.29 10.20 9.16
C LEU A 148 -10.58 11.64 8.73
N GLN A 149 -11.00 12.49 9.67
CA GLN A 149 -11.24 13.91 9.42
C GLN A 149 -9.97 14.61 8.96
N TYR A 150 -8.83 14.33 9.61
CA TYR A 150 -7.54 14.84 9.17
C TYR A 150 -7.24 14.45 7.72
N ALA A 151 -7.39 13.17 7.37
CA ALA A 151 -7.14 12.71 6.00
C ALA A 151 -8.07 13.39 4.99
N TRP A 152 -9.33 13.59 5.35
CA TRP A 152 -10.32 14.27 4.52
C TRP A 152 -9.96 15.75 4.29
N GLU A 153 -9.63 16.48 5.34
CA GLU A 153 -9.28 17.89 5.26
C GLU A 153 -7.99 18.10 4.47
N VAL A 154 -6.95 17.30 4.74
CA VAL A 154 -5.66 17.34 4.03
C VAL A 154 -5.84 17.06 2.53
N SER A 155 -6.70 16.11 2.18
CA SER A 155 -6.91 15.70 0.78
C SER A 155 -7.92 16.56 0.01
N LYS A 156 -8.77 17.36 0.66
CA LYS A 156 -9.95 18.02 0.06
C LYS A 156 -9.65 18.76 -1.26
N SER A 157 -8.62 19.59 -1.29
CA SER A 157 -8.24 20.39 -2.46
C SER A 157 -7.38 19.64 -3.49
N ASN A 158 -6.94 18.42 -3.19
CA ASN A 158 -5.97 17.67 -3.99
C ASN A 158 -6.46 16.27 -4.42
N THR A 159 -7.76 15.98 -4.29
CA THR A 159 -8.35 14.65 -4.57
C THR A 159 -7.97 14.12 -5.96
N LEU A 160 -8.17 14.93 -7.00
CA LEU A 160 -7.83 14.54 -8.38
C LEU A 160 -6.34 14.27 -8.57
N TYR A 161 -5.49 15.05 -7.89
CA TYR A 161 -4.05 14.84 -7.95
C TYR A 161 -3.65 13.53 -7.28
N ILE A 162 -4.17 13.25 -6.08
CA ILE A 162 -3.87 12.00 -5.34
C ILE A 162 -4.35 10.79 -6.14
N CYS A 163 -5.60 10.81 -6.61
CA CYS A 163 -6.13 9.74 -7.44
C CYS A 163 -5.36 9.59 -8.75
N GLY A 164 -4.98 10.69 -9.40
CA GLY A 164 -4.18 10.65 -10.61
C GLY A 164 -2.84 9.95 -10.41
N VAL A 165 -2.14 10.23 -9.30
CA VAL A 165 -0.87 9.54 -8.97
C VAL A 165 -1.11 8.05 -8.70
N MET A 166 -2.09 7.71 -7.86
CA MET A 166 -2.39 6.33 -7.51
C MET A 166 -2.83 5.51 -8.73
N LEU A 167 -3.71 6.06 -9.56
CA LEU A 167 -4.21 5.41 -10.77
C LEU A 167 -3.09 5.24 -11.81
N LEU A 168 -2.27 6.26 -12.04
CA LEU A 168 -1.15 6.15 -12.99
C LEU A 168 -0.14 5.10 -12.52
N MET A 169 0.21 5.06 -11.23
CA MET A 169 1.06 4.02 -10.67
C MET A 169 0.46 2.63 -10.83
N PHE A 170 -0.85 2.49 -10.59
CA PHE A 170 -1.56 1.23 -10.77
C PHE A 170 -1.54 0.76 -12.23
N LEU A 171 -1.81 1.64 -13.18
CA LEU A 171 -1.76 1.32 -14.62
C LEU A 171 -0.36 0.90 -15.07
N LEU A 172 0.67 1.63 -14.64
CA LEU A 172 2.07 1.26 -14.92
C LEU A 172 2.43 -0.10 -14.31
N SER A 173 1.92 -0.38 -13.11
CA SER A 173 2.11 -1.66 -12.44
C SER A 173 1.45 -2.81 -13.20
N MET A 174 0.22 -2.60 -13.70
CA MET A 174 -0.48 -3.58 -14.52
C MET A 174 0.26 -3.88 -15.82
N LEU A 175 0.86 -2.87 -16.45
CA LEU A 175 1.67 -3.07 -17.65
C LEU A 175 2.88 -4.00 -17.42
N VAL A 176 3.41 -4.03 -16.19
CA VAL A 176 4.51 -4.91 -15.80
C VAL A 176 4.03 -6.27 -15.33
N ILE A 177 3.01 -6.31 -14.47
CA ILE A 177 2.54 -7.56 -13.84
C ILE A 177 1.82 -8.44 -14.86
N MET A 178 0.96 -7.87 -15.71
CA MET A 178 0.08 -8.65 -16.59
C MET A 178 0.84 -9.53 -17.59
N PRO A 179 1.86 -9.03 -18.34
CA PRO A 179 2.64 -9.90 -19.22
C PRO A 179 3.36 -11.01 -18.48
N ILE A 180 3.88 -10.73 -17.28
CA ILE A 180 4.60 -11.73 -16.48
C ILE A 180 3.64 -12.79 -15.95
N ALA A 181 2.45 -12.39 -15.48
CA ALA A 181 1.40 -13.30 -15.07
C ALA A 181 0.90 -14.18 -16.22
N PHE A 182 0.92 -13.68 -17.45
CA PHE A 182 0.56 -14.46 -18.63
C PHE A 182 1.67 -15.47 -19.02
N LEU A 183 2.94 -15.08 -18.89
CA LEU A 183 4.09 -15.90 -19.31
C LEU A 183 4.58 -16.88 -18.22
N SER A 184 4.28 -16.62 -16.94
CA SER A 184 4.80 -17.39 -15.81
C SER A 184 3.66 -17.88 -14.91
N SER A 185 3.66 -19.18 -14.64
CA SER A 185 2.83 -19.82 -13.62
C SER A 185 3.45 -19.79 -12.21
N SER A 186 4.67 -19.27 -12.06
CA SER A 186 5.35 -19.21 -10.76
C SER A 186 4.73 -18.15 -9.86
N GLN A 187 3.99 -18.62 -8.84
CA GLN A 187 3.41 -17.78 -7.79
C GLN A 187 4.49 -17.00 -7.02
N LEU A 188 5.65 -17.62 -6.77
CA LEU A 188 6.75 -16.96 -6.07
C LEU A 188 7.28 -15.76 -6.87
N LEU A 189 7.48 -15.91 -8.19
CA LEU A 189 7.93 -14.82 -9.04
C LEU A 189 6.92 -13.66 -9.03
N LEU A 190 5.62 -13.96 -9.13
CA LEU A 190 4.56 -12.97 -9.06
C LEU A 190 4.50 -12.29 -7.70
N GLY A 191 4.70 -13.02 -6.61
CA GLY A 191 4.83 -12.47 -5.26
C GLY A 191 5.99 -11.49 -5.13
N VAL A 192 7.19 -11.85 -5.62
CA VAL A 192 8.36 -10.95 -5.62
C VAL A 192 8.06 -9.66 -6.39
N ILE A 193 7.53 -9.77 -7.60
CA ILE A 193 7.24 -8.61 -8.45
C ILE A 193 6.15 -7.75 -7.80
N GLY A 194 5.11 -8.38 -7.23
CA GLY A 194 4.05 -7.70 -6.50
C GLY A 194 4.57 -6.88 -5.33
N GLN A 195 5.53 -7.41 -4.56
CA GLN A 195 6.17 -6.68 -3.46
C GLN A 195 6.99 -5.49 -3.98
N ILE A 196 7.77 -5.67 -5.06
CA ILE A 196 8.55 -4.58 -5.68
C ILE A 196 7.61 -3.47 -6.16
N VAL A 197 6.55 -3.83 -6.88
CA VAL A 197 5.51 -2.90 -7.33
C VAL A 197 4.86 -2.18 -6.15
N GLY A 198 4.51 -2.92 -5.10
CA GLY A 198 3.93 -2.37 -3.88
C GLY A 198 4.82 -1.28 -3.26
N ILE A 199 6.13 -1.51 -3.18
CA ILE A 199 7.09 -0.51 -2.71
C ILE A 199 6.99 0.77 -3.56
N PHE A 200 6.96 0.68 -4.89
CA PHE A 200 6.82 1.87 -5.74
C PHE A 200 5.53 2.64 -5.49
N ILE A 201 4.40 1.94 -5.30
CA ILE A 201 3.12 2.56 -4.94
C ILE A 201 3.22 3.30 -3.59
N ILE A 202 3.83 2.65 -2.59
CA ILE A 202 4.03 3.25 -1.25
C ILE A 202 4.93 4.48 -1.33
N VAL A 203 6.02 4.44 -2.11
CA VAL A 203 6.90 5.61 -2.33
C VAL A 203 6.12 6.75 -2.99
N SER A 204 5.35 6.48 -4.05
CA SER A 204 4.51 7.46 -4.74
C SER A 204 3.50 8.12 -3.79
N LEU A 205 2.84 7.33 -2.94
CA LEU A 205 1.91 7.83 -1.95
C LEU A 205 2.62 8.71 -0.90
N SER A 206 3.81 8.31 -0.45
CA SER A 206 4.62 9.06 0.52
C SER A 206 5.05 10.43 -0.01
N LEU A 207 5.49 10.50 -1.27
CA LEU A 207 5.86 11.76 -1.92
C LEU A 207 4.64 12.64 -2.16
N THR A 208 3.51 12.04 -2.56
CA THR A 208 2.23 12.74 -2.71
C THR A 208 1.81 13.40 -1.39
N TYR A 209 1.85 12.65 -0.28
CA TYR A 209 1.60 13.16 1.07
C TYR A 209 2.52 14.33 1.41
N SER A 210 3.83 14.14 1.24
CA SER A 210 4.84 15.15 1.58
C SER A 210 4.63 16.45 0.79
N HIS A 211 4.24 16.34 -0.48
CA HIS A 211 3.91 17.51 -1.30
C HIS A 211 2.67 18.24 -0.79
N ILE A 212 1.58 17.53 -0.53
CA ILE A 212 0.30 18.13 -0.12
C ILE A 212 0.44 18.83 1.24
N VAL A 213 1.15 18.20 2.19
CA VAL A 213 1.36 18.79 3.51
C VAL A 213 2.24 20.04 3.45
N LYS A 214 3.32 20.03 2.64
CA LYS A 214 4.17 21.21 2.46
C LYS A 214 3.40 22.40 1.88
N VAL A 215 2.53 22.17 0.88
CA VAL A 215 1.72 23.23 0.27
C VAL A 215 0.75 23.87 1.25
N LYS A 216 0.24 23.13 2.26
CA LYS A 216 -0.67 23.69 3.26
C LYS A 216 0.01 24.52 4.35
N GLN A 217 1.32 24.43 4.50
CA GLN A 217 2.09 25.16 5.52
C GLN A 217 2.64 26.50 5.00
N ASN A 218 2.53 26.75 3.71
CA ASN A 218 2.91 27.99 3.02
C ASN A 218 1.66 28.74 2.59
#